data_AF-A0AAW3YR04-F1
#
_entry.id   AF-A0AAW3YR04-F1
#
_cell.length_a   1.000
_cell.length_b   1.000
_cell.length_c   1.000
_cell.angle_alpha   90.00
_cell.angle_beta   90.00
_cell.angle_gamma   90.00
#
_symmetry.space_group_name_H-M   'P 1'
#
loop_
_entity.id
_entity.type
_entity.pdbx_description
1 polymer ?
#
loop_
_entity_poly.entity_id
_entity_poly.type
_entity_poly.pdbx_seq_one_letter_code
_entity_poly.pdbx_strand_id
1 'polypeptide(L)'
;MTDPSCQPAGFGIIGRPWLPRRTKAGTYDETWLEERHPYLPDDFDFGYWNNAPEDQQIDHPDNNIRISLFHLTREGILRVQLPGHRPFMLLRMMNGEMIPDLMYLDTLIIDSEALTLSMTYRYHAEIDESIRLMEARFEMNPNAPLVRIDMGDGKELHYG
;
A
#
# COMPACT_ATOMS: atom_id res chain seq x y z
N MET A 1 -10.64 -10.42 -35.21
CA MET A 1 -9.38 -10.39 -34.43
C MET A 1 -9.48 -9.18 -33.53
N THR A 2 -9.76 -9.29 -32.24
CA THR A 2 -8.96 -10.03 -31.25
C THR A 2 -9.84 -10.51 -30.10
N ASP A 3 -9.83 -11.82 -29.83
CA ASP A 3 -10.29 -12.34 -28.55
C ASP A 3 -9.34 -11.79 -27.45
N PRO A 4 -9.84 -11.18 -26.36
CA PRO A 4 -9.02 -10.76 -25.23
C PRO A 4 -8.08 -11.86 -24.72
N SER A 5 -8.47 -13.13 -24.85
CA SER A 5 -7.65 -14.29 -24.46
C SER A 5 -6.32 -14.43 -25.23
N CYS A 6 -6.20 -13.75 -26.38
CA CYS A 6 -5.05 -13.85 -27.28
C CYS A 6 -4.11 -12.63 -27.20
N GLN A 7 -4.38 -11.64 -26.35
CA GLN A 7 -3.45 -10.53 -26.14
C GLN A 7 -2.38 -10.90 -25.11
N PRO A 8 -1.10 -10.53 -25.36
CA PRO A 8 -0.05 -10.80 -24.39
C PRO A 8 -0.30 -10.01 -23.10
N ALA A 9 -0.34 -10.71 -21.97
CA ALA A 9 -0.33 -10.07 -20.65
C ALA A 9 1.09 -9.55 -20.36
N GLY A 10 1.22 -8.23 -20.23
CA GLY A 10 2.45 -7.60 -19.77
C GLY A 10 2.46 -7.51 -18.25
N PHE A 11 3.55 -7.91 -17.59
CA PHE A 11 3.72 -7.83 -16.14
C PHE A 11 4.58 -6.62 -15.69
N GLY A 12 4.87 -5.74 -16.64
CA GLY A 12 5.67 -4.55 -16.40
C GLY A 12 4.86 -3.41 -15.80
N ILE A 13 5.56 -2.53 -15.07
CA ILE A 13 5.01 -1.27 -14.56
C ILE A 13 4.59 -0.38 -15.74
N ILE A 14 3.38 0.17 -15.68
CA ILE A 14 2.91 1.18 -16.64
C ILE A 14 3.41 2.55 -16.18
N GLY A 15 4.17 3.25 -17.03
CA GLY A 15 4.68 4.58 -16.71
C GLY A 15 3.58 5.64 -16.60
N ARG A 16 3.79 6.67 -15.77
CA ARG A 16 2.86 7.80 -15.58
C ARG A 16 2.38 8.48 -16.89
N PRO A 17 3.24 8.76 -17.89
CA PRO A 17 2.78 9.45 -19.10
C PRO A 17 2.11 8.53 -20.14
N TRP A 18 2.06 7.22 -19.87
CA TRP A 18 1.51 6.23 -20.81
C TRP A 18 0.01 6.01 -20.56
N LEU A 19 -0.69 5.63 -21.63
CA LEU A 19 -2.02 5.04 -21.49
C LEU A 19 -1.89 3.66 -20.80
N PRO A 20 -2.86 3.27 -19.95
CA PRO A 20 -4.09 4.01 -19.62
C PRO A 20 -3.90 5.08 -18.54
N ARG A 21 -2.81 5.07 -17.76
CA ARG A 21 -2.64 5.95 -16.59
C ARG A 21 -2.84 7.43 -16.91
N ARG A 22 -2.34 7.92 -18.04
CA ARG A 22 -2.47 9.34 -18.42
C ARG A 22 -3.92 9.85 -18.40
N THR A 23 -4.92 9.02 -18.69
CA THR A 23 -6.33 9.45 -18.67
C THR A 23 -6.87 9.68 -17.27
N LYS A 24 -6.22 9.12 -16.24
CA LYS A 24 -6.60 9.25 -14.83
C LYS A 24 -6.02 10.52 -14.17
N ALA A 25 -5.15 11.24 -14.87
CA ALA A 25 -4.50 12.45 -14.34
C ALA A 25 -5.45 13.66 -14.23
N GLY A 26 -6.66 13.59 -14.78
CA GLY A 26 -7.58 14.72 -14.84
C GLY A 26 -7.14 15.82 -15.82
N THR A 27 -7.84 16.94 -15.77
CA THR A 27 -7.71 18.06 -16.71
C THR A 27 -6.98 19.24 -16.06
N TYR A 28 -5.85 19.65 -16.66
CA TYR A 28 -5.03 20.78 -16.21
C TYR A 28 -5.12 21.93 -17.23
N ASP A 29 -6.21 22.71 -17.17
CA ASP A 29 -6.48 23.85 -18.04
C ASP A 29 -6.37 25.21 -17.31
N GLU A 30 -6.76 26.30 -17.97
CA GLU A 30 -6.75 27.66 -17.41
C GLU A 30 -7.66 27.78 -16.18
N THR A 31 -8.82 27.11 -16.17
CA THR A 31 -9.73 27.12 -15.02
C THR A 31 -9.10 26.44 -13.81
N TRP A 32 -8.46 25.28 -13.98
CA TRP A 32 -7.68 24.66 -12.91
C TRP A 32 -6.59 25.61 -12.39
N LEU A 33 -5.88 26.30 -13.30
CA LEU A 33 -4.79 27.20 -12.94
C LEU A 33 -5.27 28.41 -12.12
N GLU A 34 -6.40 29.01 -12.48
CA GLU A 34 -6.95 30.19 -11.82
C GLU A 34 -7.62 29.87 -10.49
N GLU A 35 -8.35 28.75 -10.40
CA GLU A 35 -9.26 28.49 -9.29
C GLU A 35 -8.78 27.42 -8.30
N ARG A 36 -7.92 26.50 -8.73
CA ARG A 36 -7.63 25.27 -7.96
C ARG A 36 -6.16 25.01 -7.70
N HIS A 37 -5.27 25.51 -8.54
CA HIS A 37 -3.84 25.42 -8.30
C HIS A 37 -3.51 25.91 -6.87
N PRO A 38 -2.72 25.16 -6.06
CA PRO A 38 -1.85 24.04 -6.44
C PRO A 38 -2.44 22.63 -6.22
N TYR A 39 -3.75 22.49 -6.00
CA TYR A 39 -4.38 21.19 -5.73
C TYR A 39 -4.59 20.34 -7.00
N LEU A 40 -4.85 19.04 -6.85
CA LEU A 40 -5.18 18.13 -7.96
C LEU A 40 -6.50 18.55 -8.64
N PRO A 41 -6.69 18.36 -9.96
CA PRO A 41 -7.98 18.60 -10.63
C PRO A 41 -9.17 17.89 -9.98
N ASP A 42 -10.40 18.37 -10.23
CA ASP A 42 -11.64 17.74 -9.73
C ASP A 42 -11.88 16.35 -10.31
N ASP A 43 -11.51 16.15 -11.57
CA ASP A 43 -11.66 14.91 -12.32
C ASP A 43 -10.44 13.98 -12.17
N PHE A 44 -9.56 14.25 -11.21
CA PHE A 44 -8.41 13.39 -10.93
C PHE A 44 -8.87 12.04 -10.34
N ASP A 45 -8.50 10.94 -11.00
CA ASP A 45 -8.74 9.58 -10.50
C ASP A 45 -7.50 9.08 -9.75
N PHE A 46 -7.64 8.78 -8.45
CA PHE A 46 -6.54 8.28 -7.60
C PHE A 46 -5.96 6.94 -8.07
N GLY A 47 -6.70 6.18 -8.88
CA GLY A 47 -6.16 5.03 -9.63
C GLY A 47 -4.99 5.40 -10.55
N TYR A 48 -4.77 6.69 -10.84
CA TYR A 48 -3.55 7.20 -11.48
C TYR A 48 -2.28 6.73 -10.79
N TRP A 49 -2.29 6.59 -9.46
CA TRP A 49 -1.12 6.19 -8.69
C TRP A 49 -0.85 4.69 -8.74
N ASN A 50 -1.84 3.86 -9.06
CA ASN A 50 -1.65 2.45 -9.31
C ASN A 50 -0.93 2.26 -10.66
N ASN A 51 0.22 1.60 -10.61
CA ASN A 51 1.09 1.40 -11.76
C ASN A 51 1.02 -0.03 -12.33
N ALA A 52 0.26 -0.91 -11.68
CA ALA A 52 0.01 -2.25 -12.17
C ALA A 52 -0.96 -2.23 -13.36
N PRO A 53 -0.77 -3.10 -14.36
CA PRO A 53 -1.78 -3.39 -15.38
C PRO A 53 -3.15 -3.67 -14.75
N GLU A 54 -4.22 -3.23 -15.41
CA GLU A 54 -5.58 -3.26 -14.85
C GLU A 54 -6.03 -4.68 -14.44
N ASP A 55 -5.64 -5.69 -15.20
CA ASP A 55 -5.91 -7.12 -14.94
C ASP A 55 -5.10 -7.70 -13.76
N GLN A 56 -4.15 -6.93 -13.23
CA GLN A 56 -3.27 -7.29 -12.10
C GLN A 56 -3.55 -6.44 -10.85
N GLN A 57 -4.52 -5.52 -10.91
CA GLN A 57 -4.94 -4.74 -9.75
C GLN A 57 -5.90 -5.56 -8.89
N ILE A 58 -5.68 -5.52 -7.58
CA ILE A 58 -6.52 -6.16 -6.57
C ILE A 58 -6.79 -5.16 -5.45
N ASP A 59 -7.83 -5.43 -4.65
CA ASP A 59 -8.02 -4.73 -3.38
C ASP A 59 -6.81 -4.96 -2.45
N HIS A 60 -6.64 -4.08 -1.46
CA HIS A 60 -5.56 -4.17 -0.48
C HIS A 60 -5.49 -5.57 0.16
N PRO A 61 -4.43 -6.36 -0.10
CA PRO A 61 -4.36 -7.71 0.40
C PRO A 61 -4.00 -7.74 1.88
N ASP A 62 -4.45 -8.78 2.59
CA ASP A 62 -4.00 -9.05 3.95
C ASP A 62 -2.49 -9.36 3.99
N ASN A 63 -1.87 -9.09 5.14
CA ASN A 63 -0.43 -9.32 5.33
C ASN A 63 -0.04 -10.80 5.44
N ASN A 64 -1.02 -11.72 5.42
CA ASN A 64 -0.84 -13.16 5.57
C ASN A 64 -1.44 -13.96 4.39
N ILE A 65 -1.58 -13.35 3.21
CA ILE A 65 -2.05 -14.08 2.04
C ILE A 65 -1.01 -15.09 1.52
N ARG A 66 -1.50 -16.08 0.77
CA ARG A 66 -0.67 -16.98 -0.02
C ARG A 66 -0.69 -16.55 -1.48
N ILE A 67 0.49 -16.42 -2.06
CA ILE A 67 0.67 -16.09 -3.48
C ILE A 67 1.14 -17.34 -4.20
N SER A 68 0.55 -17.64 -5.36
CA SER A 68 0.95 -18.75 -6.23
C SER A 68 1.16 -18.23 -7.65
N LEU A 69 2.34 -18.48 -8.19
CA LEU A 69 2.68 -18.19 -9.58
C LEU A 69 2.73 -19.50 -10.36
N PHE A 70 2.09 -19.53 -11.51
CA PHE A 70 2.07 -20.69 -12.40
C PHE A 70 2.75 -20.32 -13.72
N HIS A 71 3.74 -21.12 -14.11
CA HIS A 71 4.54 -20.96 -15.33
C HIS A 71 5.29 -19.63 -15.47
N LEU A 72 5.56 -18.95 -14.34
CA LEU A 72 6.35 -17.71 -14.27
C LEU A 72 7.76 -17.92 -13.68
N THR A 73 8.14 -19.19 -13.50
CA THR A 73 9.45 -19.66 -13.03
C THR A 73 9.85 -20.90 -13.80
N ARG A 74 11.14 -21.24 -13.81
CA ARG A 74 11.66 -22.43 -14.51
C ARG A 74 11.10 -23.74 -13.95
N GLU A 75 10.82 -23.75 -12.66
CA GLU A 75 10.29 -24.88 -11.89
C GLU A 75 8.77 -25.04 -12.09
N GLY A 76 8.13 -24.12 -12.81
CA GLY A 76 6.73 -24.18 -13.21
C GLY A 76 5.75 -23.68 -12.15
N ILE A 77 5.98 -23.90 -10.86
CA ILE A 77 5.11 -23.36 -9.79
C ILE A 77 5.96 -22.76 -8.67
N LEU A 78 5.71 -21.50 -8.35
CA LEU A 78 6.25 -20.83 -7.16
C LEU A 78 5.12 -20.51 -6.18
N ARG A 79 5.32 -20.79 -4.90
CA ARG A 79 4.37 -20.44 -3.83
C ARG A 79 5.10 -19.73 -2.71
N VAL A 80 4.51 -18.66 -2.20
CA VAL A 80 5.00 -17.93 -1.03
C VAL A 80 3.85 -17.61 -0.09
N GLN A 81 4.12 -17.72 1.20
CA GLN A 81 3.21 -17.35 2.27
C GLN A 81 3.72 -16.06 2.89
N LEU A 82 2.92 -15.00 2.87
CA LEU A 82 3.30 -13.76 3.55
C LEU A 82 3.30 -13.98 5.08
N PRO A 83 4.23 -13.35 5.82
CA PRO A 83 4.49 -13.68 7.21
C PRO A 83 3.50 -13.07 8.21
N GLY A 84 2.54 -12.25 7.75
CA GLY A 84 1.59 -11.58 8.64
C GLY A 84 2.17 -10.42 9.44
N HIS A 85 3.33 -9.89 9.04
CA HIS A 85 3.94 -8.74 9.69
C HIS A 85 3.00 -7.53 9.66
N ARG A 86 3.05 -6.70 10.70
CA ARG A 86 2.14 -5.58 10.91
C ARG A 86 2.93 -4.29 11.00
N PRO A 87 3.14 -3.57 9.89
CA PRO A 87 3.55 -2.17 9.92
C PRO A 87 2.40 -1.33 10.41
N PHE A 88 2.69 -0.37 11.27
CA PHE A 88 1.68 0.50 11.87
C PHE A 88 2.27 1.86 12.19
N MET A 89 1.40 2.86 12.26
CA MET A 89 1.73 4.17 12.78
C MET A 89 1.33 4.21 14.26
N LEU A 90 2.27 4.58 15.13
CA LEU A 90 1.92 4.99 16.47
C LEU A 90 1.67 6.49 16.47
N LEU A 91 0.41 6.88 16.60
CA LEU A 91 0.00 8.26 16.77
C LEU A 91 0.09 8.61 18.25
N ARG A 92 0.88 9.63 18.57
CA ARG A 92 0.87 10.24 19.91
C ARG A 92 0.04 11.51 19.83
N MET A 93 -1.02 11.54 20.60
CA MET A 93 -1.93 12.67 20.68
C MET A 93 -1.41 13.70 21.69
N MET A 94 -1.84 14.96 21.54
CA MET A 94 -1.48 16.05 22.46
C MET A 94 -2.00 15.82 23.88
N ASN A 95 -3.11 15.09 24.04
CA ASN A 95 -3.67 14.70 25.34
C ASN A 95 -2.89 13.55 26.03
N GLY A 96 -1.84 13.01 25.39
CA GLY A 96 -1.03 11.89 25.89
C GLY A 96 -1.51 10.50 25.46
N GLU A 97 -2.65 10.39 24.78
CA GLU A 97 -3.14 9.14 24.21
C GLU A 97 -2.19 8.60 23.13
N MET A 98 -2.11 7.28 23.06
CA MET A 98 -1.32 6.55 22.07
C MET A 98 -2.23 5.63 21.29
N ILE A 99 -2.32 5.87 19.98
CA ILE A 99 -3.19 5.12 19.08
C ILE A 99 -2.30 4.40 18.07
N PRO A 100 -2.15 3.07 18.17
CA PRO A 100 -1.57 2.29 17.09
C PRO A 100 -2.62 2.10 15.99
N ASP A 101 -2.29 2.50 14.77
CA ASP A 101 -3.15 2.28 13.61
C ASP A 101 -2.38 1.54 12.50
N LEU A 102 -2.99 0.49 11.95
CA LEU A 102 -2.34 -0.40 10.99
C LEU A 102 -2.18 0.29 9.65
N MET A 103 -1.04 0.04 8.99
CA MET A 103 -0.84 0.46 7.61
C MET A 103 -1.42 -0.57 6.64
N TYR A 104 -1.90 -0.10 5.49
CA TYR A 104 -2.41 -0.97 4.44
C TYR A 104 -1.27 -1.44 3.53
N LEU A 105 -1.27 -2.72 3.18
CA LEU A 105 -0.43 -3.23 2.10
C LEU A 105 -0.96 -2.70 0.77
N ASP A 106 -0.15 -1.88 0.12
CA ASP A 106 -0.56 -1.10 -1.05
C ASP A 106 0.02 -1.66 -2.36
N THR A 107 1.28 -2.10 -2.34
CA THR A 107 1.94 -2.63 -3.55
C THR A 107 2.74 -3.89 -3.22
N LEU A 108 2.55 -4.92 -4.04
CA LEU A 108 3.38 -6.12 -4.09
C LEU A 108 4.18 -6.13 -5.40
N ILE A 109 5.50 -6.20 -5.32
CA ILE A 109 6.37 -6.43 -6.48
C ILE A 109 7.01 -7.80 -6.33
N ILE A 110 6.79 -8.64 -7.33
CA ILE A 110 7.32 -10.01 -7.36
C ILE A 110 8.33 -10.10 -8.48
N ASP A 111 9.58 -10.31 -8.11
CA ASP A 111 10.63 -10.66 -9.06
C ASP A 111 10.82 -12.18 -9.01
N SER A 112 10.28 -12.88 -10.01
CA SER A 112 10.33 -14.33 -10.08
C SER A 112 11.68 -14.87 -10.55
N GLU A 113 12.55 -14.03 -11.12
CA GLU A 113 13.91 -14.41 -11.50
C GLU A 113 14.85 -14.28 -10.30
N ALA A 114 14.81 -13.13 -9.61
CA ALA A 114 15.60 -12.91 -8.39
C ALA A 114 15.02 -13.61 -7.15
N LEU A 115 13.80 -14.15 -7.24
CA LEU A 115 13.03 -14.75 -6.14
C LEU A 115 12.86 -13.78 -4.96
N THR A 116 12.52 -12.53 -5.27
CA THR A 116 12.28 -11.51 -4.24
C THR A 116 10.83 -11.03 -4.28
N LEU A 117 10.32 -10.68 -3.10
CA LEU A 117 9.02 -10.07 -2.92
C LEU A 117 9.20 -8.77 -2.14
N SER A 118 8.86 -7.65 -2.76
CA SER A 118 8.88 -6.34 -2.13
C SER A 118 7.46 -5.91 -1.77
N MET A 119 7.28 -5.39 -0.56
CA MET A 119 5.99 -4.95 -0.03
C MET A 119 6.07 -3.46 0.30
N THR A 120 5.17 -2.66 -0.26
CA THR A 120 5.02 -1.25 0.12
C THR A 120 3.75 -1.08 0.91
N TYR A 121 3.88 -0.40 2.05
CA TYR A 121 2.76 -0.08 2.93
C TYR A 121 2.47 1.41 2.90
N ARG A 122 1.18 1.76 2.96
CA ARG A 122 0.74 3.15 2.94
C ARG A 122 -0.17 3.44 4.12
N TYR A 123 -0.01 4.65 4.66
CA TYR A 123 -0.84 5.21 5.69
C TYR A 123 -1.30 6.60 5.25
N HIS A 124 -2.58 6.88 5.46
CA HIS A 124 -3.18 8.17 5.19
C HIS A 124 -3.80 8.67 6.49
N ALA A 125 -3.43 9.89 6.90
CA ALA A 125 -4.11 10.59 7.97
C ALA A 125 -4.48 11.98 7.49
N GLU A 126 -5.64 12.45 7.91
CA GLU A 126 -5.95 13.86 7.88
C GLU A 126 -5.01 14.58 8.83
N ILE A 127 -4.51 15.74 8.41
CA ILE A 127 -3.66 16.57 9.26
C ILE A 127 -4.55 17.12 10.37
N ASP A 128 -4.38 16.58 11.57
CA ASP A 128 -5.08 16.99 12.78
C ASP A 128 -4.08 17.60 13.76
N GLU A 129 -4.37 18.81 14.25
CA GLU A 129 -3.57 19.53 15.26
C GLU A 129 -3.49 18.78 16.60
N SER A 130 -4.38 17.81 16.83
CA SER A 130 -4.35 16.92 17.99
C SER A 130 -3.21 15.89 17.92
N ILE A 131 -2.64 15.63 16.75
CA ILE A 131 -1.52 14.69 16.57
C ILE A 131 -0.21 15.42 16.90
N ARG A 132 0.46 14.96 17.96
CA ARG A 132 1.77 15.49 18.39
C ARG A 132 2.94 14.88 17.61
N LEU A 133 2.88 13.56 17.41
CA LEU A 133 3.96 12.78 16.79
C LEU A 133 3.38 11.56 16.10
N MET A 134 3.91 11.23 14.92
CA MET A 134 3.65 9.99 14.22
C MET A 134 4.95 9.18 14.13
N GLU A 135 4.94 7.95 14.64
CA GLU A 135 6.09 7.04 14.55
C GLU A 135 5.74 5.83 13.68
N ALA A 136 6.47 5.60 12.59
CA ALA A 136 6.36 4.37 11.84
C ALA A 136 7.04 3.22 12.60
N ARG A 137 6.31 2.14 12.83
CA ARG A 137 6.77 0.96 13.57
C ARG A 137 6.43 -0.32 12.81
N PHE A 138 7.12 -1.40 13.17
CA PHE A 138 7.01 -2.69 12.50
C PHE A 138 7.01 -3.82 13.52
N GLU A 139 5.94 -4.60 13.58
CA GLU A 139 5.84 -5.80 14.42
C GLU A 139 5.88 -7.06 13.55
N MET A 140 6.86 -7.93 13.81
CA MET A 140 7.08 -9.15 13.05
C MET A 140 6.18 -10.30 13.50
N ASN A 141 5.75 -10.31 14.76
CA ASN A 141 4.86 -11.34 15.30
C ASN A 141 3.39 -10.90 15.12
N PRO A 142 2.59 -11.59 14.30
CA PRO A 142 1.18 -11.24 14.09
C PRO A 142 0.32 -11.32 15.35
N ASN A 143 0.76 -12.08 16.36
CA ASN A 143 0.02 -12.33 17.59
C ASN A 143 0.51 -11.50 18.80
N ALA A 144 1.54 -10.68 18.61
CA ALA A 144 2.02 -9.80 19.67
C ALA A 144 1.08 -8.57 19.84
N PRO A 145 1.08 -7.91 21.01
CA PRO A 145 0.50 -6.57 21.09
C PRO A 145 1.33 -5.57 20.26
N LEU A 146 0.68 -4.62 19.60
CA LEU A 146 1.38 -3.59 18.79
C LEU A 146 2.17 -2.60 19.65
N VAL A 147 1.63 -2.23 20.81
CA VAL A 147 2.32 -1.36 21.77
C VAL A 147 2.38 -2.05 23.12
N ARG A 148 3.59 -2.09 23.69
CA ARG A 148 3.84 -2.49 25.07
C ARG A 148 4.32 -1.28 25.83
N ILE A 149 3.64 -0.95 26.92
CA ILE A 149 4.06 0.11 27.82
C ILE A 149 4.34 -0.54 29.16
N ASP A 150 5.61 -0.49 29.58
CA ASP A 150 5.98 -0.81 30.95
C ASP A 150 5.51 0.34 31.84
N MET A 151 4.60 0.03 32.77
CA MET A 151 4.05 0.99 33.72
C MET A 151 4.81 0.97 35.06
N GLY A 152 5.89 0.17 35.18
CA GLY A 152 6.55 -0.12 36.44
C GLY A 152 5.79 -1.16 37.28
N ASP A 153 6.43 -1.66 38.34
CA ASP A 153 5.89 -2.68 39.26
C ASP A 153 5.45 -4.00 38.58
N GLY A 154 6.04 -4.33 37.42
CA GLY A 154 5.72 -5.53 36.65
C GLY A 154 4.37 -5.49 35.94
N LYS A 155 3.75 -4.31 35.80
CA LYS A 155 2.50 -4.11 35.05
C LYS A 155 2.80 -3.60 33.64
N GLU A 156 2.28 -4.30 32.64
CA GLU A 156 2.31 -3.85 31.25
C GLU A 156 0.90 -3.46 30.78
N LEU A 157 0.81 -2.37 30.02
CA LEU A 157 -0.37 -2.03 29.24
C LEU A 157 -0.12 -2.32 27.77
N HIS A 158 -1.08 -3.01 27.15
CA HIS A 158 -1.01 -3.47 25.77
C HIS A 158 -2.09 -2.74 24.96
N TYR A 159 -1.71 -2.23 23.79
CA TYR A 159 -2.64 -1.71 22.80
C TYR A 159 -2.51 -2.49 21.49
N GLY A 160 -3.65 -2.86 20.90
CA GLY A 160 -3.74 -3.53 19.61
C GLY A 160 -3.34 -5.00 19.68
#